data_AF-A0A939UQ35-F1
#
_entry.id   AF-A0A939UQ35-F1
#
_cell.length_a   1.000
_cell.length_b   1.000
_cell.length_c   1.000
_cell.angle_alpha   90.00
_cell.angle_beta   90.00
_cell.angle_gamma   90.00
#
_symmetry.space_group_name_H-M   'P 1'
#
loop_
_entity.id
_entity.type
_entity.pdbx_description
1 polymer ?
#
loop_
_entity_poly.entity_id
_entity_poly.type
_entity_poly.pdbx_seq_one_letter_code
_entity_poly.pdbx_strand_id
1 'polypeptide(L)' 'MEKYASQVPCEILYRPEDPRFDESLRRFQGVPTIAVTRGGRIYLGWYAGGTTEPHIDNYNLLVYSDDGGRTWSRPLMV' A
#
# COMPACT_ATOMS: atom_id res chain seq x y z
N MET A 1 -10.04 -10.02 -24.92
CA MET A 1 -9.46 -11.03 -24.00
C MET A 1 -9.38 -10.37 -22.64
N GLU A 2 -10.17 -10.82 -21.68
CA GLU A 2 -10.10 -10.32 -20.30
C GLU A 2 -8.70 -10.60 -19.73
N LYS A 3 -8.06 -9.56 -19.20
CA LYS A 3 -6.77 -9.70 -18.54
C LYS A 3 -7.02 -10.29 -17.16
N TYR A 4 -6.69 -11.56 -16.97
CA TYR A 4 -6.65 -12.14 -15.63
C TYR A 4 -5.44 -11.58 -14.87
N ALA A 5 -5.63 -11.19 -13.61
CA ALA A 5 -4.57 -10.69 -12.74
C ALA A 5 -3.39 -11.68 -12.58
N SER A 6 -3.61 -12.96 -12.90
CA SER A 6 -2.57 -14.00 -12.93
C SER A 6 -1.60 -13.92 -14.12
N GLN A 7 -1.87 -13.08 -15.12
CA GLN A 7 -1.10 -13.04 -16.37
C GLN A 7 -0.39 -11.72 -16.63
N VAL A 8 -0.70 -10.67 -15.87
CA VAL A 8 -0.10 -9.35 -16.03
C VAL A 8 0.20 -8.80 -14.63
N PRO A 9 1.46 -8.42 -14.34
CA PRO A 9 1.78 -7.81 -13.06
C PRO A 9 0.98 -6.53 -12.88
N CYS A 10 0.65 -6.19 -11.64
CA CYS A 10 0.08 -4.88 -11.34
C CYS A 10 1.04 -3.77 -11.80
N GLU A 11 0.48 -2.69 -12.31
CA GLU A 11 1.25 -1.46 -12.51
C GLU A 11 1.71 -0.94 -11.15
N ILE A 12 3.00 -0.62 -11.06
CA ILE A 12 3.59 -0.04 -9.85
C ILE A 12 3.57 1.48 -9.99
N LEU A 13 2.85 2.14 -9.09
CA LEU A 13 2.80 3.59 -9.02
C LEU A 13 3.75 4.07 -7.91
N TYR A 14 4.82 4.78 -8.31
CA TYR A 14 5.76 5.37 -7.36
C TYR A 14 5.27 6.74 -6.90
N ARG A 15 5.25 6.96 -5.58
CA ARG A 15 4.80 8.21 -4.93
C ARG A 15 3.49 8.75 -5.53
N PRO A 16 2.41 7.95 -5.54
CA PRO A 16 1.19 8.35 -6.21
C PRO A 16 0.57 9.59 -5.56
N GLU A 17 0.17 10.54 -6.41
CA GLU A 17 -0.53 11.77 -6.00
C GLU A 17 -2.06 11.66 -6.15
N ASP A 18 -2.54 10.59 -6.80
CA ASP A 18 -3.96 10.34 -7.01
C ASP A 18 -4.71 10.26 -5.67
N PRO A 19 -5.74 11.09 -5.44
CA PRO A 19 -6.51 11.10 -4.20
C PRO A 19 -7.14 9.76 -3.83
N ARG A 20 -7.34 8.84 -4.77
CA ARG A 20 -7.93 7.52 -4.48
C ARG A 20 -7.10 6.65 -3.52
N PHE A 21 -5.82 6.98 -3.35
CA PHE A 21 -4.92 6.28 -2.42
C PHE A 21 -4.77 6.96 -1.06
N ASP A 22 -5.53 8.03 -0.82
CA ASP A 22 -5.53 8.72 0.46
C ASP A 22 -6.01 7.81 1.59
N GLU A 23 -5.39 7.96 2.77
CA GLU A 23 -5.70 7.15 3.95
C GLU A 23 -7.16 7.30 4.37
N SER A 24 -7.72 8.51 4.25
CA SER A 24 -9.10 8.82 4.66
C SER A 24 -10.18 8.08 3.85
N LEU A 25 -9.82 7.53 2.69
CA LEU A 25 -10.76 6.85 1.80
C LEU A 25 -10.74 5.32 1.94
N ARG A 26 -9.78 4.76 2.66
CA ARG A 26 -9.60 3.30 2.78
C ARG A 26 -10.66 2.70 3.70
N ARG A 27 -11.48 1.79 3.18
CA ARG A 27 -12.55 1.12 3.95
C ARG A 27 -12.13 -0.22 4.51
N PHE A 28 -11.16 -0.86 3.88
CA PHE A 28 -10.57 -2.13 4.30
C PHE A 28 -9.05 -2.00 4.35
N GLN A 29 -8.43 -2.69 5.31
CA GLN A 29 -6.98 -2.79 5.52
C GLN A 29 -6.66 -4.22 6.00
N GLY A 30 -5.69 -4.90 5.39
CA GLY A 30 -5.39 -6.31 5.72
C GLY A 30 -3.97 -6.75 5.37
N VAL A 31 -3.53 -7.83 6.03
CA VAL A 31 -2.26 -8.55 5.77
C VAL A 31 -1.00 -7.66 5.83
N PRO A 32 -0.68 -7.09 7.00
CA PRO A 32 0.48 -6.21 7.12
C PRO A 32 1.80 -6.97 7.11
N THR A 33 2.80 -6.36 6.48
CA THR A 33 4.21 -6.78 6.48
C THR A 33 5.08 -5.61 6.91
N ILE A 34 6.07 -5.87 7.77
CA ILE A 34 7.00 -4.86 8.28
C ILE A 34 8.46 -5.29 8.07
N ALA A 35 9.31 -4.35 7.70
CA ALA A 35 10.75 -4.55 7.59
C ALA A 35 11.50 -3.34 8.14
N VAL A 36 12.58 -3.56 8.87
CA VAL A 36 13.41 -2.48 9.46
C VAL A 36 14.81 -2.56 8.89
N THR A 37 15.29 -1.45 8.35
CA THR A 37 16.65 -1.34 7.84
C THR A 37 17.66 -1.27 8.98
N ARG A 38 18.94 -1.55 8.71
CA ARG A 38 20.03 -1.33 9.69
C ARG A 38 20.09 0.12 10.21
N GLY A 39 19.68 1.09 9.38
CA GLY A 39 19.64 2.51 9.74
C GLY A 39 18.41 2.93 10.55
N GLY A 40 17.50 2.00 10.88
CA GLY A 40 16.32 2.26 11.70
C GLY A 40 15.07 2.70 10.94
N ARG A 41 15.15 2.98 9.62
CA ARG A 41 13.94 3.20 8.80
C ARG A 41 13.06 1.95 8.84
N ILE A 42 11.78 2.17 9.12
CA ILE A 42 10.73 1.15 9.10
C ILE A 42 9.99 1.26 7.77
N TYR A 43 9.82 0.16 7.06
CA TYR A 43 8.91 0.01 5.94
C TYR A 43 7.71 -0.82 6.38
N LEU A 44 6.50 -0.36 6.04
CA LEU A 44 5.24 -1.05 6.31
C LEU A 44 4.45 -1.16 5.01
N GLY A 45 4.02 -2.37 4.66
CA GLY A 45 3.18 -2.61 3.48
C GLY A 45 2.01 -3.54 3.77
N TRP A 46 0.88 -3.32 3.11
CA TRP A 46 -0.38 -4.04 3.36
C TRP A 46 -1.39 -3.84 2.21
N TYR A 47 -2.49 -4.61 2.23
CA TYR A 47 -3.63 -4.43 1.32
C TYR A 47 -4.61 -3.39 1.86
N ALA A 48 -5.07 -2.48 1.01
CA ALA A 48 -6.07 -1.47 1.34
C ALA A 48 -7.12 -1.31 0.24
N GLY A 49 -8.12 -0.46 0.45
CA GLY A 49 -9.01 0.03 -0.60
C GLY A 49 -10.47 -0.24 -0.32
N GLY A 50 -11.07 -1.15 -1.11
CA GLY A 50 -12.49 -1.54 -1.12
C GLY A 50 -13.09 -1.96 0.23
N THR A 51 -14.24 -2.63 0.23
CA THR A 51 -15.00 -2.87 1.49
C THR A 51 -14.62 -4.15 2.23
N THR A 52 -13.95 -5.09 1.57
CA THR A 52 -13.54 -6.39 2.12
C THR A 52 -12.41 -6.98 1.27
N GLU A 53 -11.86 -8.12 1.69
CA GLU A 53 -11.08 -9.02 0.85
C GLU A 53 -11.95 -10.22 0.42
N PRO A 54 -12.01 -10.60 -0.88
CA PRO A 54 -11.46 -9.88 -2.03
C PRO A 54 -12.41 -8.76 -2.54
N HIS A 55 -11.86 -7.63 -2.97
CA HIS A 55 -12.59 -6.57 -3.68
C HIS A 55 -11.75 -5.99 -4.83
N ILE A 56 -12.39 -5.61 -5.94
CA ILE A 56 -11.69 -5.13 -7.14
C ILE A 56 -10.90 -3.84 -6.91
N ASP A 57 -11.40 -2.98 -6.02
CA ASP A 57 -10.73 -1.75 -5.61
C ASP A 57 -9.62 -1.97 -4.56
N ASN A 58 -9.25 -3.23 -4.25
CA ASN A 58 -8.11 -3.47 -3.38
C ASN A 58 -6.79 -3.22 -4.12
N TYR A 59 -5.83 -2.65 -3.40
CA TYR A 59 -4.47 -2.41 -3.87
C TYR A 59 -3.48 -2.68 -2.74
N ASN A 60 -2.21 -2.86 -3.11
CA ASN A 60 -1.10 -2.91 -2.16
C ASN A 60 -0.59 -1.51 -1.92
N LEU A 61 -0.01 -1.23 -0.76
CA LEU A 61 0.79 -0.02 -0.61
C LEU A 61 1.99 -0.24 0.28
N LEU A 62 2.95 0.67 0.17
CA LEU A 62 4.14 0.75 1.01
C LEU A 62 4.31 2.16 1.53
N VAL A 63 4.53 2.31 2.84
CA VAL A 63 4.94 3.56 3.49
C VAL A 63 6.21 3.34 4.28
N TYR A 64 6.82 4.42 4.75
CA TYR A 64 7.96 4.33 5.65
C TYR A 64 7.84 5.30 6.83
N SER A 65 8.61 5.02 7.87
CA SER A 65 8.85 5.90 9.00
C SER A 65 10.34 5.98 9.30
N ASP A 66 10.82 7.19 9.56
CA ASP A 66 12.21 7.48 9.96
C ASP A 66 12.33 7.86 11.44
N ASP A 67 11.22 7.95 12.16
CA ASP A 67 11.17 8.43 13.56
C ASP A 67 10.65 7.36 14.53
N GLY A 68 10.84 6.09 14.19
CA GLY A 68 10.44 4.96 15.02
C GLY A 68 8.93 4.71 15.03
N GLY A 69 8.23 5.07 13.96
CA GLY A 69 6.79 4.83 13.78
C GLY A 69 5.89 5.91 14.37
N ARG A 70 6.45 7.08 14.74
CA ARG A 70 5.65 8.21 15.28
C ARG A 70 4.93 8.94 14.16
N THR A 71 5.58 9.10 13.01
CA THR A 71 4.99 9.61 11.79
C THR A 71 5.27 8.66 10.63
N TRP A 72 4.39 8.70 9.63
CA TRP A 72 4.45 7.86 8.44
C TRP A 72 4.39 8.72 7.19
N SER A 73 5.10 8.30 6.15
CA SER A 73 5.02 8.92 4.84
C SER A 73 3.62 8.74 4.22
N ARG A 74 3.28 9.59 3.24
CA ARG A 74 2.31 9.19 2.21
C ARG A 74 2.78 7.90 1.51
N PRO A 75 1.89 7.17 0.79
CA PRO A 75 2.30 6.00 0.03
C PRO A 75 3.54 6.27 -0.84
N LEU A 76 4.60 5.51 -0.57
CA LEU A 76 5.82 5.50 -1.38
C LEU A 76 5.59 4.72 -2.68
N MET A 77 4.79 3.66 -2.60
CA MET A 77 4.43 2.78 -3.70
C MET A 77 2.99 2.30 -3.50
N VAL A 78 2.26 2.15 -4.60
CA VAL A 78 1.00 1.40 -4.71
C VAL A 78 1.10 0.42 -5.87
#